data_AF-A0AB39ZHU3-F1
#
_entry.id   AF-A0AB39ZHU3-F1
#
_cell.length_a   1.000
_cell.length_b   1.000
_cell.length_c   1.000
_cell.angle_alpha   90.00
_cell.angle_beta   90.00
_cell.angle_gamma   90.00
#
_symmetry.space_group_name_H-M   'P 1'
#
loop_
_entity.id
_entity.type
_entity.pdbx_description
1 polymer ?
#
loop_
_entity_poly.entity_id
_entity_poly.type
_entity_poly.pdbx_seq_one_letter_code
_entity_poly.pdbx_strand_id
1 'polypeptide(L)'
;MLTDAEDDFFFEEDKMGMTVSTNAVVITKDQSNLIGISIGGGAPMCPCLYIVQIFDGTPAAREGSLQSGDELLAVNSVSVKGKTKVEVAKMIQTATDEVVVHYNKLHADPEQGKTLDIILKKLKHRIVDNLSSNTADTLGLSRAILCNDSLVKRLEELEGTELMYKGLVEHARRMLKAYYDLLQTYKSFGDCFTQISVHEPQQRASEAFRTFGEFHRTLEKDGLGIIKQIKPVLADLGTYLNKAIPDTKLTVRRYADAKFTYLSYCLKVKEMDDEEHGFAALQEPLYRVETGNYEYRLILRCRQDARSKFAKLRTDVLEKMELLECKHAMDLNKQLRSLLESLAELHRSLVDRLDSLPPLFPIEVDFKETDFQYKSSTLKPQELDDDEIEANNHPNSTPSQVDCGFEAVEQPAAIINVEVKASVDSAASQSTSDNDTLLKELGLYDVDLLSNPQTISNQKDSIAAQNDGYDFDLFLNQATAATTSLERDLMSSNAEEMDLLLQ
;
A
#
# COMPACT_ATOMS: atom_id res chain seq x y z
N MET A 1 72.09 -26.22 36.08
CA MET A 1 71.57 -26.05 34.71
C MET A 1 70.37 -26.98 34.55
N LEU A 2 69.20 -26.47 34.91
CA LEU A 2 67.89 -26.99 34.51
C LEU A 2 67.09 -25.70 34.29
N THR A 3 67.06 -25.25 33.04
CA THR A 3 66.21 -24.14 32.61
C THR A 3 64.82 -24.71 32.45
N ASP A 4 63.90 -24.25 33.29
CA ASP A 4 62.47 -24.35 33.07
C ASP A 4 62.17 -23.67 31.73
N ALA A 5 62.04 -24.48 30.67
CA ALA A 5 61.30 -24.07 29.50
C ALA A 5 59.84 -24.27 29.86
N GLU A 6 59.22 -23.22 30.41
CA GLU A 6 57.78 -23.04 30.29
C GLU A 6 57.50 -22.98 28.79
N ASP A 7 57.12 -24.12 28.20
CA ASP A 7 56.53 -24.18 26.87
C ASP A 7 55.21 -23.41 26.95
N ASP A 8 55.28 -22.09 26.73
CA ASP A 8 54.16 -21.27 26.30
C ASP A 8 53.64 -21.90 25.01
N PHE A 9 52.72 -22.87 25.12
CA PHE A 9 51.86 -23.30 24.03
C PHE A 9 50.96 -22.10 23.69
N PHE A 10 51.52 -21.13 22.97
CA PHE A 10 50.77 -20.12 22.25
C PHE A 10 49.91 -20.86 21.24
N PHE A 11 48.66 -21.12 21.58
CA PHE A 11 47.66 -21.46 20.57
C PHE A 11 47.71 -20.36 19.51
N GLU A 12 48.06 -20.74 18.28
CA GLU A 12 48.12 -19.80 17.16
C GLU A 12 46.71 -19.23 16.96
N GLU A 13 46.56 -17.91 17.10
CA GLU A 13 45.27 -17.24 16.94
C GLU A 13 44.69 -17.54 15.54
N ASP A 14 43.49 -18.10 15.48
CA ASP A 14 42.77 -18.30 14.23
C ASP A 14 42.11 -16.98 13.79
N LYS A 15 42.89 -16.15 13.10
CA LYS A 15 42.44 -14.84 12.62
C LYS A 15 41.48 -14.91 11.44
N MET A 16 41.21 -16.09 10.88
CA MET A 16 40.46 -16.29 9.64
C MET A 16 40.86 -15.34 8.48
N GLY A 17 42.14 -14.94 8.41
CA GLY A 17 42.65 -13.99 7.41
C GLY A 17 42.28 -12.52 7.65
N MET A 18 41.62 -12.18 8.76
CA MET A 18 41.34 -10.79 9.15
C MET A 18 42.61 -10.11 9.68
N THR A 19 42.66 -8.78 9.51
CA THR A 19 43.77 -7.95 10.01
C THR A 19 43.29 -7.06 11.15
N VAL A 20 44.24 -6.58 11.95
CA VAL A 20 43.96 -5.66 13.07
C VAL A 20 44.84 -4.42 13.01
N SER A 21 44.31 -3.28 13.45
CA SER A 21 45.10 -2.06 13.66
C SER A 21 44.91 -1.52 15.07
N THR A 22 46.01 -1.24 15.76
CA THR A 22 45.98 -0.75 17.15
C THR A 22 45.73 0.75 17.20
N ASN A 23 44.69 1.15 17.93
CA ASN A 23 44.27 2.54 18.11
C ASN A 23 44.00 2.83 19.60
N ALA A 24 43.85 4.11 19.93
CA ALA A 24 43.40 4.56 21.24
C ALA A 24 42.38 5.67 21.09
N VAL A 25 41.39 5.69 21.97
CA VAL A 25 40.31 6.67 21.95
C VAL A 25 40.00 7.16 23.35
N VAL A 26 39.68 8.45 23.49
CA VAL A 26 39.26 9.04 24.77
C VAL A 26 37.74 9.22 24.73
N ILE A 27 37.04 8.61 25.69
CA ILE A 27 35.58 8.68 25.79
C ILE A 27 35.22 9.30 27.14
N THR A 28 34.50 10.42 27.08
CA THR A 28 33.89 11.04 28.26
C THR A 28 32.63 10.29 28.65
N LYS A 29 32.51 9.92 29.92
CA LYS A 29 31.37 9.17 30.45
C LYS A 29 30.08 9.98 30.45
N ASP A 30 28.95 9.29 30.48
CA ASP A 30 27.65 9.91 30.66
C ASP A 30 27.32 10.19 32.15
N GLN A 31 26.14 10.76 32.40
CA GLN A 31 25.64 11.07 33.75
C GLN A 31 25.44 9.81 34.61
N SER A 32 25.37 8.63 33.98
CA SER A 32 25.23 7.32 34.63
C SER A 32 26.60 6.68 34.91
N ASN A 33 27.71 7.38 34.68
CA ASN A 33 29.08 6.88 34.82
C ASN A 33 29.37 5.67 33.90
N LEU A 34 28.75 5.63 32.72
CA LEU A 34 28.93 4.58 31.71
C LEU A 34 29.47 5.17 30.40
N ILE A 35 30.15 4.34 29.61
CA ILE A 35 30.57 4.66 28.24
C ILE A 35 29.66 4.02 27.18
N GLY A 36 28.89 2.99 27.53
CA GLY A 36 27.90 2.36 26.64
C GLY A 36 28.40 1.24 25.74
N ILE A 37 29.28 0.37 26.24
CA ILE A 37 29.71 -0.85 25.54
C ILE A 37 29.39 -2.11 26.35
N SER A 38 29.15 -3.22 25.67
CA SER A 38 29.09 -4.57 26.23
C SER A 38 30.38 -5.32 25.89
N ILE A 39 30.92 -6.08 26.86
CA ILE A 39 32.22 -6.76 26.77
C ILE A 39 32.02 -8.27 26.82
N GLY A 40 32.60 -8.97 25.85
CA GLY A 40 32.63 -10.44 25.75
C GLY A 40 34.05 -10.99 25.90
N GLY A 41 34.16 -12.31 26.01
CA GLY A 41 35.42 -13.02 26.22
C GLY A 41 36.00 -12.82 27.63
N GLY A 42 37.34 -12.78 27.70
CA GLY A 42 38.13 -12.67 28.93
C GLY A 42 38.47 -14.02 29.58
N ALA A 43 39.38 -13.93 30.55
CA ALA A 43 39.91 -15.10 31.26
C ALA A 43 38.81 -15.82 32.08
N PRO A 44 38.94 -17.14 32.30
CA PRO A 44 39.99 -18.03 31.80
C PRO A 44 39.73 -18.60 30.40
N MET A 45 38.51 -18.46 29.87
CA MET A 45 38.08 -19.20 28.67
C MET A 45 38.58 -18.60 27.36
N CYS A 46 38.71 -17.27 27.28
CA CYS A 46 39.14 -16.57 26.07
C CYS A 46 40.37 -15.70 26.36
N PRO A 47 41.42 -15.72 25.52
CA PRO A 47 42.65 -14.98 25.76
C PRO A 47 42.49 -13.46 25.61
N CYS A 48 41.44 -13.01 24.92
CA CYS A 48 41.18 -11.60 24.64
C CYS A 48 39.79 -11.16 25.14
N LEU A 49 39.61 -9.86 25.26
CA LEU A 49 38.34 -9.21 25.54
C LEU A 49 37.93 -8.42 24.30
N TYR A 50 36.66 -8.47 23.94
CA TYR A 50 36.17 -7.77 22.74
C TYR A 50 34.81 -7.13 22.98
N ILE A 51 34.48 -6.14 22.14
CA ILE A 51 33.22 -5.42 22.21
C ILE A 51 32.12 -6.27 21.57
N VAL A 52 31.09 -6.64 22.33
CA VAL A 52 29.92 -7.39 21.84
C VAL A 52 28.90 -6.47 21.19
N GLN A 53 28.67 -5.32 21.84
CA GLN A 53 27.67 -4.35 21.41
C GLN A 53 28.08 -2.95 21.86
N ILE A 54 27.69 -1.97 21.05
CA ILE A 54 27.71 -0.56 21.41
C ILE A 54 26.25 -0.12 21.45
N PHE A 55 25.85 0.51 22.55
CA PHE A 55 24.47 0.92 22.76
C PHE A 55 24.22 2.28 22.13
N ASP A 56 23.11 2.42 21.40
CA ASP A 56 22.74 3.67 20.72
C ASP A 56 22.56 4.81 21.75
N GLY A 57 22.86 6.05 21.35
CA GLY A 57 22.74 7.24 22.23
C GLY A 57 23.80 7.37 23.32
N THR A 58 24.67 6.37 23.52
CA THR A 58 25.72 6.40 24.54
C THR A 58 26.98 7.16 24.10
N PRO A 59 27.90 7.51 25.02
CA PRO A 59 29.16 8.16 24.66
C PRO A 59 29.98 7.42 23.59
N ALA A 60 30.12 6.09 23.70
CA ALA A 60 30.87 5.29 22.72
C ALA A 60 30.23 5.32 21.33
N ALA A 61 28.89 5.29 21.25
CA ALA A 61 28.18 5.39 19.97
C ALA A 61 28.37 6.77 19.31
N ARG A 62 28.34 7.85 20.11
CA ARG A 62 28.54 9.23 19.60
C ARG A 62 29.97 9.50 19.17
N GLU A 63 30.94 8.90 19.85
CA GLU A 63 32.35 9.01 19.50
C GLU A 63 32.66 8.22 18.19
N GLY A 64 32.11 7.01 18.05
CA GLY A 64 32.03 6.29 16.78
C GLY A 64 33.31 5.57 16.31
N SER A 65 34.42 5.63 17.05
CA SER A 65 35.66 4.92 16.69
C SER A 65 35.61 3.43 17.05
N LEU A 66 34.92 3.07 18.12
CA LEU A 66 34.71 1.69 18.57
C LEU A 66 33.59 1.01 17.79
N GLN A 67 33.68 -0.31 17.62
CA GLN A 67 32.75 -1.06 16.79
C GLN A 67 32.73 -2.54 17.25
N SER A 68 31.59 -3.24 17.17
CA SER A 68 31.43 -4.61 17.67
C SER A 68 32.36 -5.61 16.99
N GLY A 69 33.12 -6.37 17.79
CA GLY A 69 34.19 -7.27 17.34
C GLY A 69 35.60 -6.68 17.52
N ASP A 70 35.74 -5.39 17.86
CA ASP A 70 37.03 -4.79 18.23
C ASP A 70 37.53 -5.40 19.55
N GLU A 71 38.83 -5.64 19.64
CA GLU A 71 39.48 -6.21 20.83
C GLU A 71 39.95 -5.09 21.77
N LEU A 72 39.71 -5.24 23.07
CA LEU A 72 40.18 -4.34 24.11
C LEU A 72 41.57 -4.78 24.57
N LEU A 73 42.52 -3.83 24.57
CA LEU A 73 43.91 -4.06 24.97
C LEU A 73 44.24 -3.45 26.34
N ALA A 74 43.75 -2.24 26.58
CA ALA A 74 43.99 -1.51 27.82
C ALA A 74 42.85 -0.53 28.09
N VAL A 75 42.60 -0.28 29.38
CA VAL A 75 41.75 0.80 29.85
C VAL A 75 42.64 1.74 30.68
N ASN A 76 42.72 2.99 30.25
CA ASN A 76 43.73 3.95 30.66
C ASN A 76 45.14 3.34 30.48
N SER A 77 46.00 3.47 31.48
CA SER A 77 47.37 2.94 31.43
C SER A 77 47.47 1.46 31.85
N VAL A 78 46.35 0.75 31.98
CA VAL A 78 46.32 -0.61 32.55
C VAL A 78 45.85 -1.63 31.52
N SER A 79 46.71 -2.62 31.23
CA SER A 79 46.38 -3.75 30.35
C SER A 79 45.17 -4.54 30.87
N VAL A 80 44.36 -5.04 29.93
CA VAL A 80 43.23 -5.92 30.22
C VAL A 80 43.50 -7.39 29.89
N LYS A 81 44.68 -7.72 29.35
CA LYS A 81 45.07 -9.11 29.06
C LYS A 81 45.02 -9.95 30.35
N GLY A 82 44.40 -11.13 30.26
CA GLY A 82 44.24 -12.05 31.40
C GLY A 82 43.18 -11.64 32.42
N LYS A 83 42.42 -10.56 32.18
CA LYS A 83 41.32 -10.14 33.07
C LYS A 83 39.99 -10.72 32.61
N THR A 84 39.06 -10.80 33.56
CA THR A 84 37.65 -11.13 33.30
C THR A 84 36.90 -9.90 32.79
N LYS A 85 35.79 -10.12 32.05
CA LYS A 85 34.88 -9.04 31.63
C LYS A 85 34.38 -8.17 32.79
N VAL A 86 34.17 -8.76 33.96
CA VAL A 86 33.71 -8.06 35.18
C VAL A 86 34.78 -7.11 35.72
N GLU A 87 36.05 -7.53 35.71
CA GLU A 87 37.15 -6.67 36.17
C GLU A 87 37.35 -5.48 35.23
N VAL A 88 37.27 -5.69 33.92
CA VAL A 88 37.38 -4.59 32.94
C VAL A 88 36.21 -3.62 33.06
N ALA A 89 34.99 -4.13 33.24
CA ALA A 89 33.83 -3.28 33.50
C ALA A 89 34.03 -2.42 34.77
N LYS A 90 34.54 -3.01 35.86
CA LYS A 90 34.88 -2.27 37.09
C LYS A 90 35.98 -1.24 36.87
N MET A 91 36.99 -1.54 36.06
CA MET A 91 38.05 -0.58 35.72
C MET A 91 37.49 0.65 34.98
N ILE A 92 36.60 0.43 34.00
CA ILE A 92 35.93 1.52 33.29
C ILE A 92 35.05 2.33 34.25
N GLN A 93 34.27 1.68 35.11
CA GLN A 93 33.40 2.34 36.08
C GLN A 93 34.18 3.17 37.12
N THR A 94 35.35 2.68 37.55
CA THR A 94 36.19 3.31 38.59
C THR A 94 37.09 4.41 38.04
N ALA A 95 37.32 4.45 36.72
CA ALA A 95 38.04 5.54 36.08
C ALA A 95 37.37 6.90 36.33
N THR A 96 38.13 7.98 36.13
CA THR A 96 37.62 9.36 36.16
C THR A 96 36.57 9.62 35.06
N ASP A 97 36.10 10.85 34.94
CA ASP A 97 35.09 11.26 33.94
C ASP A 97 35.49 10.94 32.50
N GLU A 98 36.79 10.83 32.21
CA GLU A 98 37.32 10.36 30.93
C GLU A 98 37.98 8.99 31.05
N VAL A 99 37.76 8.16 30.04
CA VAL A 99 38.36 6.82 29.90
C VAL A 99 39.10 6.74 28.57
N VAL A 100 40.38 6.36 28.62
CA VAL A 100 41.15 6.04 27.42
C VAL A 100 41.02 4.54 27.14
N VAL A 101 40.45 4.18 26.00
CA VAL A 101 40.35 2.78 25.57
C VAL A 101 41.39 2.53 24.49
N HIS A 102 42.34 1.63 24.78
CA HIS A 102 43.27 1.10 23.79
C HIS A 102 42.68 -0.17 23.20
N TYR A 103 42.59 -0.26 21.88
CA TYR A 103 41.88 -1.34 21.21
C TYR A 103 42.54 -1.73 19.88
N ASN A 104 42.34 -2.99 19.50
CA ASN A 104 42.62 -3.50 18.16
C ASN A 104 41.36 -3.43 17.32
N LYS A 105 41.36 -2.57 16.31
CA LYS A 105 40.32 -2.50 15.30
C LYS A 105 40.32 -3.77 14.48
N LEU A 106 39.21 -4.49 14.42
CA LEU A 106 39.07 -5.66 13.57
C LEU A 106 38.64 -5.26 12.15
N HIS A 107 39.51 -5.49 11.16
CA HIS A 107 39.18 -5.30 9.75
C HIS A 107 38.57 -6.58 9.19
N ALA A 108 37.27 -6.72 9.43
CA ALA A 108 36.44 -7.82 8.95
C ALA A 108 35.78 -7.45 7.61
N ASP A 109 35.80 -8.38 6.65
CA ASP A 109 35.03 -8.25 5.41
C ASP A 109 33.61 -8.84 5.63
N PRO A 110 32.54 -8.02 5.56
CA PRO A 110 31.18 -8.50 5.75
C PRO A 110 30.74 -9.61 4.78
N GLU A 111 31.39 -9.75 3.62
CA GLU A 111 31.10 -10.86 2.69
C GLU A 111 31.45 -12.23 3.29
N GLN A 112 32.49 -12.31 4.14
CA GLN A 112 32.88 -13.55 4.82
C GLN A 112 31.79 -14.03 5.79
N GLY A 113 31.02 -13.11 6.37
CA GLY A 113 29.91 -13.43 7.27
C GLY A 113 28.62 -13.87 6.55
N LYS A 114 28.57 -13.88 5.21
CA LYS A 114 27.39 -14.32 4.44
C LYS A 114 27.44 -15.81 4.14
N THR A 115 27.37 -16.62 5.20
CA THR A 115 27.42 -18.08 5.07
C THR A 115 26.09 -18.66 4.59
N LEU A 116 26.13 -19.90 4.09
CA LEU A 116 24.90 -20.65 3.73
C LEU A 116 23.95 -20.74 4.93
N ASP A 117 24.48 -20.87 6.14
CA ASP A 117 23.71 -20.89 7.38
C ASP A 117 22.89 -19.59 7.58
N ILE A 118 23.51 -18.42 7.38
CA ILE A 118 22.80 -17.13 7.43
C ILE A 118 21.72 -17.04 6.34
N ILE A 119 21.99 -17.55 5.13
CA ILE A 119 21.02 -17.58 4.04
C ILE A 119 19.81 -18.47 4.39
N LEU A 120 20.05 -19.65 4.97
CA LEU A 120 19.00 -20.57 5.41
C LEU A 120 18.18 -19.99 6.55
N LYS A 121 18.82 -19.33 7.52
CA LYS A 121 18.13 -18.59 8.60
C LYS A 121 17.25 -17.47 8.03
N LYS A 122 17.76 -16.71 7.05
CA LYS A 122 16.97 -15.66 6.37
C LYS A 122 15.77 -16.24 5.63
N LEU A 123 15.94 -17.37 4.95
CA LEU A 123 14.85 -18.09 4.29
C LEU A 123 13.80 -18.57 5.29
N LYS A 124 14.22 -19.14 6.43
CA LYS A 124 13.33 -19.52 7.54
C LYS A 124 12.48 -18.32 7.96
N HIS A 125 13.08 -17.17 8.25
CA HIS A 125 12.33 -15.98 8.65
C HIS A 125 11.29 -15.55 7.59
N ARG A 126 11.66 -15.57 6.30
CA ARG A 126 10.74 -15.23 5.20
C ARG A 126 9.55 -16.19 5.11
N ILE A 127 9.75 -17.49 5.33
CA ILE A 127 8.66 -18.48 5.33
C ILE A 127 7.74 -18.22 6.53
N VAL A 128 8.32 -18.06 7.71
CA VAL A 128 7.59 -17.87 8.98
C VAL A 128 6.73 -16.60 8.96
N ASP A 129 7.20 -15.54 8.31
CA ASP A 129 6.48 -14.26 8.19
C ASP A 129 5.17 -14.38 7.41
N ASN A 130 5.10 -15.32 6.45
CA ASN A 130 3.89 -15.57 5.64
C ASN A 130 2.94 -16.61 6.27
N LEU A 131 3.25 -17.15 7.44
CA LEU A 131 2.45 -18.18 8.10
C LEU A 131 1.54 -17.59 9.18
N SER A 132 0.35 -18.16 9.32
CA SER A 132 -0.52 -17.88 10.48
C SER A 132 0.16 -18.33 11.78
N SER A 133 -0.20 -17.74 12.92
CA SER A 133 0.37 -18.08 14.23
C SER A 133 0.18 -19.57 14.53
N ASN A 134 -1.06 -20.03 14.41
CA ASN A 134 -1.42 -21.42 14.63
C ASN A 134 -0.66 -22.40 13.72
N THR A 135 -0.44 -22.04 12.45
CA THR A 135 0.31 -22.89 11.53
C THR A 135 1.79 -22.95 11.88
N ALA A 136 2.40 -21.82 12.23
CA ALA A 136 3.80 -21.77 12.61
C ALA A 136 4.07 -22.55 13.91
N ASP A 137 3.21 -22.41 14.92
CA ASP A 137 3.31 -23.13 16.19
C ASP A 137 3.19 -24.64 15.98
N THR A 138 2.25 -25.07 15.12
CA THR A 138 2.08 -26.47 14.73
C THR A 138 3.34 -27.05 14.07
N LEU A 139 4.08 -26.22 13.32
CA LEU A 139 5.33 -26.58 12.66
C LEU A 139 6.57 -26.38 13.55
N GLY A 140 6.39 -25.97 14.81
CA GLY A 140 7.50 -25.67 15.74
C GLY A 140 8.36 -24.48 15.31
N LEU A 141 7.82 -23.57 14.49
CA LEU A 141 8.51 -22.41 13.97
C LEU A 141 8.30 -21.20 14.89
N SER A 142 9.30 -20.86 15.71
CA SER A 142 9.23 -19.70 16.61
C SER A 142 9.04 -18.37 15.85
N ARG A 143 8.04 -17.59 16.27
CA ARG A 143 7.65 -16.29 15.70
C ARG A 143 7.92 -15.08 16.59
N ALA A 144 8.40 -15.25 17.83
CA ALA A 144 8.35 -14.21 18.87
C ALA A 144 8.93 -12.83 18.46
N ILE A 145 9.87 -12.80 17.51
CA ILE A 145 10.54 -11.58 17.05
C ILE A 145 9.87 -10.95 15.80
N LEU A 146 8.97 -11.69 15.11
CA LEU A 146 8.36 -11.28 13.84
C LEU A 146 7.02 -10.55 14.03
N CYS A 147 6.25 -10.88 15.08
CA CYS A 147 4.82 -10.55 15.18
C CYS A 147 4.46 -9.12 15.59
N ASN A 148 5.38 -8.33 16.16
CA ASN A 148 5.05 -7.01 16.75
C ASN A 148 5.48 -5.82 15.87
N ASP A 149 5.57 -6.03 14.56
CA ASP A 149 6.00 -4.98 13.65
C ASP A 149 4.82 -4.05 13.29
N SER A 150 4.79 -2.85 13.88
CA SER A 150 3.81 -1.81 13.57
C SER A 150 3.71 -1.48 12.08
N LEU A 151 4.77 -1.75 11.30
CA LEU A 151 4.76 -1.57 9.85
C LEU A 151 3.90 -2.60 9.12
N VAL A 152 3.66 -3.78 9.71
CA VAL A 152 2.76 -4.80 9.13
C VAL A 152 1.32 -4.27 9.13
N LYS A 153 0.86 -3.72 10.25
CA LYS A 153 -0.48 -3.12 10.33
C LYS A 153 -0.64 -1.97 9.32
N ARG A 154 0.34 -1.08 9.25
CA ARG A 154 0.37 0.03 8.28
C ARG A 154 0.37 -0.48 6.83
N LEU A 155 1.02 -1.60 6.54
CA LEU A 155 1.01 -2.21 5.20
C LEU A 155 -0.35 -2.82 4.86
N GLU A 156 -1.03 -3.47 5.81
CA GLU A 156 -2.39 -3.97 5.63
C GLU A 156 -3.38 -2.82 5.34
N GLU A 157 -3.26 -1.70 6.06
CA GLU A 157 -4.04 -0.47 5.81
C GLU A 157 -3.77 0.08 4.40
N LEU A 158 -2.52 0.07 3.95
CA LEU A 158 -2.14 0.48 2.59
C LEU A 158 -2.74 -0.44 1.51
N GLU A 159 -2.78 -1.75 1.74
CA GLU A 159 -3.41 -2.72 0.82
C GLU A 159 -4.93 -2.53 0.74
N GLY A 160 -5.60 -2.25 1.86
CA GLY A 160 -7.01 -1.87 1.86
C GLY A 160 -7.28 -0.59 1.06
N THR A 161 -6.41 0.41 1.23
CA THR A 161 -6.49 1.69 0.51
C THR A 161 -6.26 1.50 -1.00
N GLU A 162 -5.31 0.65 -1.38
CA GLU A 162 -5.05 0.29 -2.78
C GLU A 162 -6.29 -0.34 -3.43
N LEU A 163 -6.94 -1.28 -2.74
CA LEU A 163 -8.12 -1.98 -3.25
C LEU A 163 -9.30 -1.04 -3.45
N MET A 164 -9.55 -0.16 -2.48
CA MET A 164 -10.56 0.90 -2.59
C MET A 164 -10.30 1.78 -3.81
N TYR A 165 -9.05 2.22 -4.01
CA TYR A 165 -8.67 3.09 -5.12
C TYR A 165 -8.81 2.41 -6.48
N LYS A 166 -8.42 1.14 -6.55
CA LYS A 166 -8.63 0.33 -7.74
C LYS A 166 -10.12 0.26 -8.09
N GLY A 167 -10.97 -0.01 -7.11
CA GLY A 167 -12.42 -0.01 -7.28
C GLY A 167 -12.97 1.34 -7.75
N LEU A 168 -12.50 2.45 -7.16
CA LEU A 168 -12.90 3.80 -7.55
C LEU A 168 -12.53 4.13 -9.00
N VAL A 169 -11.28 3.86 -9.40
CA VAL A 169 -10.80 4.09 -10.79
C VAL A 169 -11.58 3.23 -11.79
N GLU A 170 -11.77 1.94 -11.48
CA GLU A 170 -12.51 1.01 -12.36
C GLU A 170 -13.97 1.44 -12.51
N HIS A 171 -14.63 1.81 -11.40
CA HIS A 171 -16.01 2.28 -11.43
C HIS A 171 -16.16 3.58 -12.23
N ALA A 172 -15.26 4.55 -12.03
CA ALA A 172 -15.30 5.81 -12.77
C ALA A 172 -15.09 5.59 -14.29
N ARG A 173 -14.21 4.67 -14.69
CA ARG A 173 -14.04 4.29 -16.11
C ARG A 173 -15.30 3.65 -16.70
N ARG A 174 -15.98 2.76 -15.94
CA ARG A 174 -17.26 2.16 -16.35
C ARG A 174 -18.36 3.21 -16.48
N MET A 175 -18.47 4.12 -15.53
CA MET A 175 -19.42 5.24 -15.57
C MET A 175 -19.22 6.09 -16.83
N LEU A 176 -17.98 6.48 -17.14
CA LEU A 176 -17.68 7.25 -18.35
C LEU A 176 -17.98 6.47 -19.64
N LYS A 177 -17.74 5.15 -19.65
CA LYS A 177 -18.07 4.31 -20.79
C LYS A 177 -19.59 4.20 -21.01
N ALA A 178 -20.36 3.97 -19.94
CA ALA A 178 -21.82 3.97 -20.02
C ALA A 178 -22.36 5.34 -20.45
N TYR A 179 -21.77 6.43 -19.94
CA TYR A 179 -22.12 7.77 -20.35
C TYR A 179 -21.80 8.01 -21.84
N TYR A 180 -20.64 7.58 -22.33
CA TYR A 180 -20.31 7.63 -23.75
C TYR A 180 -21.35 6.90 -24.62
N ASP A 181 -21.79 5.71 -24.22
CA ASP A 181 -22.79 4.94 -24.97
C ASP A 181 -24.15 5.65 -24.98
N LEU A 182 -24.52 6.34 -23.89
CA LEU A 182 -25.69 7.24 -23.84
C LEU A 182 -25.54 8.42 -24.81
N LEU A 183 -24.35 9.03 -24.92
CA LEU A 183 -24.10 10.12 -25.87
C LEU A 183 -24.25 9.66 -27.33
N GLN A 184 -23.81 8.44 -27.66
CA GLN A 184 -24.04 7.86 -28.99
C GLN A 184 -25.54 7.70 -29.29
N THR A 185 -26.32 7.38 -28.26
CA THR A 185 -27.78 7.31 -28.36
C THR A 185 -28.38 8.70 -28.58
N TYR A 186 -27.91 9.74 -27.87
CA TYR A 186 -28.34 11.12 -28.10
C TYR A 186 -28.04 11.58 -29.53
N LYS A 187 -26.85 11.30 -30.06
CA LYS A 187 -26.53 11.61 -31.46
C LYS A 187 -27.51 10.95 -32.43
N SER A 188 -27.82 9.66 -32.20
CA SER A 188 -28.75 8.90 -33.02
C SER A 188 -30.17 9.48 -32.96
N PHE A 189 -30.66 9.85 -31.78
CA PHE A 189 -31.92 10.59 -31.64
C PHE A 189 -31.90 11.92 -32.38
N GLY A 190 -30.80 12.66 -32.26
CA GLY A 190 -30.60 13.92 -32.95
C GLY A 190 -30.69 13.80 -34.47
N ASP A 191 -30.08 12.75 -35.02
CA ASP A 191 -30.13 12.44 -36.45
C ASP A 191 -31.55 12.04 -36.90
N CYS A 192 -32.24 11.18 -36.14
CA CYS A 192 -33.62 10.78 -36.42
C CYS A 192 -34.58 11.99 -36.40
N PHE A 193 -34.56 12.81 -35.35
CA PHE A 193 -35.44 13.98 -35.26
C PHE A 193 -35.16 15.00 -36.37
N THR A 194 -33.89 15.21 -36.74
CA THR A 194 -33.55 16.08 -37.86
C THR A 194 -34.08 15.50 -39.19
N GLN A 195 -34.01 14.19 -39.40
CA GLN A 195 -34.61 13.57 -40.60
C GLN A 195 -36.12 13.74 -40.64
N ILE A 196 -36.82 13.47 -39.53
CA ILE A 196 -38.27 13.69 -39.43
C ILE A 196 -38.60 15.15 -39.75
N SER A 197 -37.84 16.10 -39.20
CA SER A 197 -38.08 17.53 -39.42
C SER A 197 -38.08 17.95 -40.89
N VAL A 198 -37.22 17.36 -41.72
CA VAL A 198 -37.10 17.69 -43.15
C VAL A 198 -38.26 17.09 -43.96
N HIS A 199 -38.85 16.00 -43.48
CA HIS A 199 -39.94 15.29 -44.14
C HIS A 199 -41.33 15.67 -43.64
N GLU A 200 -41.41 16.39 -42.52
CA GLU A 200 -42.66 16.81 -41.89
C GLU A 200 -43.32 17.97 -42.64
N PRO A 201 -44.53 17.79 -43.21
CA PRO A 201 -45.21 18.84 -43.98
C PRO A 201 -45.70 20.01 -43.11
N GLN A 202 -46.03 19.77 -41.85
CA GLN A 202 -46.51 20.82 -40.96
C GLN A 202 -45.33 21.64 -40.42
N GLN A 203 -45.28 22.93 -40.76
CA GLN A 203 -44.15 23.81 -40.41
C GLN A 203 -43.85 23.84 -38.90
N ARG A 204 -44.89 23.89 -38.06
CA ARG A 204 -44.72 23.92 -36.59
C ARG A 204 -44.10 22.63 -36.04
N ALA A 205 -44.53 21.47 -36.55
CA ALA A 205 -43.95 20.18 -36.17
C ALA A 205 -42.52 20.01 -36.72
N SER A 206 -42.29 20.43 -37.96
CA SER A 206 -40.95 20.49 -38.56
C SER A 206 -39.97 21.30 -37.70
N GLU A 207 -40.35 22.51 -37.29
CA GLU A 207 -39.53 23.36 -36.42
C GLU A 207 -39.28 22.72 -35.04
N ALA A 208 -40.29 22.07 -34.45
CA ALA A 208 -40.14 21.35 -33.18
C ALA A 208 -39.17 20.18 -33.30
N PHE A 209 -39.35 19.29 -34.28
CA PHE A 209 -38.45 18.15 -34.52
C PHE A 209 -37.03 18.61 -34.84
N ARG A 210 -36.85 19.68 -35.61
CA ARG A 210 -35.52 20.26 -35.86
C ARG A 210 -34.86 20.71 -34.56
N THR A 211 -35.60 21.42 -33.71
CA THR A 211 -35.10 21.92 -32.42
C THR A 211 -34.75 20.78 -31.47
N PHE A 212 -35.57 19.73 -31.38
CA PHE A 212 -35.24 18.52 -30.61
C PHE A 212 -34.00 17.81 -31.16
N GLY A 213 -33.87 17.73 -32.48
CA GLY A 213 -32.71 17.13 -33.14
C GLY A 213 -31.40 17.87 -32.84
N GLU A 214 -31.42 19.19 -32.98
CA GLU A 214 -30.28 20.06 -32.65
C GLU A 214 -29.90 19.99 -31.17
N PHE A 215 -30.90 19.94 -30.27
CA PHE A 215 -30.65 19.81 -28.83
C PHE A 215 -29.95 18.49 -28.50
N HIS A 216 -30.44 17.35 -29.02
CA HIS A 216 -29.82 16.04 -28.79
C HIS A 216 -28.39 15.93 -29.35
N ARG A 217 -28.13 16.50 -30.53
CA ARG A 217 -26.74 16.59 -31.06
C ARG A 217 -25.84 17.45 -30.18
N THR A 218 -26.39 18.50 -29.59
CA THR A 218 -25.65 19.36 -28.64
C THR A 218 -25.37 18.63 -27.33
N LEU A 219 -26.30 17.83 -26.81
CA LEU A 219 -26.08 16.96 -25.65
C LEU A 219 -24.89 16.01 -25.86
N GLU A 220 -24.80 15.39 -27.04
CA GLU A 220 -23.66 14.54 -27.38
C GLU A 220 -22.35 15.33 -27.36
N LYS A 221 -22.32 16.48 -28.03
CA LYS A 221 -21.12 17.32 -28.14
C LYS A 221 -20.63 17.82 -26.78
N ASP A 222 -21.54 18.33 -25.95
CA ASP A 222 -21.21 18.85 -24.61
C ASP A 222 -20.75 17.69 -23.70
N GLY A 223 -21.43 16.55 -23.76
CA GLY A 223 -21.04 15.34 -23.02
C GLY A 223 -19.65 14.82 -23.41
N LEU A 224 -19.32 14.79 -24.71
CA LEU A 224 -17.98 14.41 -25.18
C LEU A 224 -16.91 15.39 -24.69
N GLY A 225 -17.24 16.68 -24.59
CA GLY A 225 -16.38 17.70 -24.00
C GLY A 225 -16.01 17.38 -22.55
N ILE A 226 -17.00 16.97 -21.75
CA ILE A 226 -16.79 16.58 -20.34
C ILE A 226 -15.97 15.30 -20.21
N ILE A 227 -16.21 14.27 -21.02
CA ILE A 227 -15.39 13.06 -20.99
C ILE A 227 -13.91 13.41 -21.26
N LYS A 228 -13.64 14.34 -22.19
CA LYS A 228 -12.28 14.83 -22.47
C LYS A 228 -11.68 15.60 -21.28
N GLN A 229 -12.48 16.35 -20.53
CA GLN A 229 -12.04 17.07 -19.33
C GLN A 229 -11.77 16.13 -18.13
N ILE A 230 -12.58 15.09 -17.96
CA ILE A 230 -12.44 14.12 -16.85
C ILE A 230 -11.28 13.14 -17.10
N LYS A 231 -10.96 12.83 -18.37
CA LYS A 231 -9.87 11.92 -18.73
C LYS A 231 -8.54 12.18 -17.99
N PRO A 232 -7.97 13.40 -17.95
CA PRO A 232 -6.75 13.66 -17.20
C PRO A 232 -6.91 13.43 -15.69
N VAL A 233 -8.08 13.73 -15.11
CA VAL A 233 -8.38 13.48 -13.68
C VAL A 233 -8.27 11.98 -13.36
N LEU A 234 -8.80 11.11 -14.22
CA LEU A 234 -8.66 9.66 -14.04
C LEU A 234 -7.24 9.14 -14.26
N ALA A 235 -6.47 9.74 -15.17
CA ALA A 235 -5.07 9.40 -15.37
C ALA A 235 -4.22 9.78 -14.13
N ASP A 236 -4.52 10.91 -13.49
CA ASP A 236 -3.88 11.35 -12.26
C ASP A 236 -4.24 10.43 -11.08
N LEU A 237 -5.51 10.04 -10.95
CA LEU A 237 -5.96 9.06 -9.95
C LEU A 237 -5.25 7.70 -10.16
N GLY A 238 -5.09 7.29 -11.41
CA GLY A 238 -4.33 6.11 -11.80
C GLY A 238 -2.82 6.20 -11.50
N THR A 239 -2.24 7.41 -11.40
CA THR A 239 -0.82 7.59 -11.08
C THR A 239 -0.52 7.22 -9.63
N TYR A 240 -1.43 7.53 -8.70
CA TYR A 240 -1.31 7.09 -7.31
C TYR A 240 -1.27 5.56 -7.21
N LEU A 241 -2.21 4.88 -7.86
CA LEU A 241 -2.33 3.43 -7.85
C LEU A 241 -1.15 2.72 -8.55
N ASN A 242 -0.76 3.20 -9.73
CA ASN A 242 0.20 2.48 -10.58
C ASN A 242 1.66 2.89 -10.38
N LYS A 243 1.93 4.01 -9.69
CA LYS A 243 3.31 4.49 -9.45
C LYS A 243 3.62 4.68 -7.98
N ALA A 244 2.78 5.41 -7.24
CA ALA A 244 3.09 5.77 -5.86
C ALA A 244 3.02 4.57 -4.90
N ILE A 245 1.92 3.81 -4.93
CA ILE A 245 1.77 2.61 -4.08
C ILE A 245 2.86 1.55 -4.37
N PRO A 246 3.18 1.20 -5.64
CA PRO A 246 4.25 0.25 -5.93
C PRO A 246 5.64 0.68 -5.45
N ASP A 247 5.96 1.99 -5.50
CA ASP A 247 7.25 2.51 -4.98
C ASP A 247 7.35 2.38 -3.45
N THR A 248 6.26 2.69 -2.74
CA THR A 248 6.19 2.50 -1.28
C THR A 248 6.32 1.02 -0.93
N LYS A 249 5.57 0.13 -1.62
CA LYS A 249 5.69 -1.33 -1.45
C LYS A 249 7.11 -1.85 -1.69
N LEU A 250 7.81 -1.32 -2.71
CA LEU A 250 9.21 -1.69 -2.96
C LEU A 250 10.11 -1.32 -1.77
N THR A 251 9.87 -0.16 -1.17
CA THR A 251 10.63 0.31 0.00
C THR A 251 10.38 -0.59 1.21
N VAL A 252 9.11 -0.95 1.46
CA VAL A 252 8.76 -1.88 2.55
C VAL A 252 9.40 -3.26 2.34
N ARG A 253 9.43 -3.77 1.10
CA ARG A 253 10.12 -5.04 0.78
C ARG A 253 11.61 -4.98 1.08
N ARG A 254 12.27 -3.85 0.79
CA ARG A 254 13.71 -3.65 1.11
C ARG A 254 13.94 -3.62 2.62
N TYR A 255 13.06 -2.97 3.37
CA TYR A 255 13.07 -2.98 4.83
C TYR A 255 12.92 -4.41 5.39
N ALA A 256 11.91 -5.17 4.93
CA ALA A 256 11.68 -6.54 5.38
C ALA A 256 12.89 -7.44 5.10
N ASP A 257 13.51 -7.31 3.93
CA ASP A 257 14.72 -8.07 3.60
C ASP A 257 15.91 -7.72 4.53
N ALA A 258 16.07 -6.44 4.89
CA ALA A 258 17.07 -6.00 5.85
C ALA A 258 16.77 -6.50 7.27
N LYS A 259 15.50 -6.47 7.70
CA LYS A 259 15.03 -7.05 8.97
C LYS A 259 15.40 -8.53 9.06
N PHE A 260 15.04 -9.35 8.07
CA PHE A 260 15.37 -10.78 8.10
C PHE A 260 16.88 -11.04 8.10
N THR A 261 17.66 -10.20 7.44
CA THR A 261 19.12 -10.29 7.47
C THR A 261 19.65 -10.02 8.88
N TYR A 262 19.19 -8.95 9.54
CA TYR A 262 19.55 -8.64 10.92
C TYR A 262 19.16 -9.76 11.89
N LEU A 263 17.91 -10.24 11.80
CA LEU A 263 17.43 -11.33 12.65
C LEU A 263 18.22 -12.63 12.48
N SER A 264 18.68 -12.93 11.26
CA SER A 264 19.51 -14.11 10.99
C SER A 264 20.85 -14.01 11.73
N TYR A 265 21.46 -12.82 11.77
CA TYR A 265 22.68 -12.59 12.55
C TYR A 265 22.42 -12.63 14.05
N CYS A 266 21.29 -12.09 14.55
CA CYS A 266 20.93 -12.21 15.96
C CYS A 266 20.78 -13.67 16.39
N LEU A 267 20.10 -14.49 15.57
CA LEU A 267 19.93 -15.91 15.84
C LEU A 267 21.28 -16.63 15.82
N LYS A 268 22.17 -16.31 14.87
CA LYS A 268 23.51 -16.90 14.82
C LYS A 268 24.35 -16.55 16.05
N VAL A 269 24.31 -15.29 16.50
CA VAL A 269 25.01 -14.87 17.73
C VAL A 269 24.48 -15.65 18.93
N LYS A 270 23.15 -15.76 19.08
CA LYS A 270 22.54 -16.52 20.17
C LYS A 270 22.94 -17.99 20.15
N GLU A 271 22.93 -18.64 18.99
CA GLU A 271 23.40 -20.02 18.85
C GLU A 271 24.87 -20.19 19.28
N MET A 272 25.73 -19.23 18.93
CA MET A 272 27.15 -19.26 19.33
C MET A 272 27.36 -18.96 20.81
N ASP A 273 26.51 -18.12 21.41
CA ASP A 273 26.49 -17.84 22.85
C ASP A 273 26.02 -19.08 23.62
N ASP A 274 24.95 -19.74 23.18
CA ASP A 274 24.41 -20.97 23.78
C ASP A 274 25.43 -22.13 23.69
N GLU A 275 26.13 -22.25 22.56
CA GLU A 275 27.26 -23.17 22.38
C GLU A 275 28.37 -22.89 23.40
N GLU A 276 28.84 -21.64 23.50
CA GLU A 276 29.89 -21.24 24.44
C GLU A 276 29.48 -21.53 25.89
N HIS A 277 28.24 -21.23 26.29
CA HIS A 277 27.71 -21.55 27.61
C HIS A 277 27.65 -23.07 27.86
N GLY A 278 27.28 -23.86 26.85
CA GLY A 278 27.23 -25.32 26.93
C GLY A 278 28.61 -25.94 27.20
N PHE A 279 29.63 -25.56 26.42
CA PHE A 279 31.01 -26.02 26.62
C PHE A 279 31.57 -25.55 27.97
N ALA A 280 31.30 -24.30 28.35
CA ALA A 280 31.73 -23.77 29.64
C ALA A 280 31.10 -24.53 30.83
N ALA A 281 29.81 -24.91 30.73
CA ALA A 281 29.13 -25.69 31.76
C ALA A 281 29.68 -27.11 31.89
N LEU A 282 30.12 -27.72 30.78
CA LEU A 282 30.78 -29.02 30.75
C LEU A 282 32.27 -28.97 31.12
N GLN A 283 32.84 -27.76 31.27
CA GLN A 283 34.28 -27.54 31.44
C GLN A 283 35.12 -28.11 30.30
N GLU A 284 34.55 -28.13 29.09
CA GLU A 284 35.25 -28.59 27.89
C GLU A 284 35.85 -27.40 27.13
N PRO A 285 37.06 -27.54 26.58
CA PRO A 285 37.69 -26.49 25.78
C PRO A 285 36.94 -26.32 24.46
N LEU A 286 36.75 -25.06 24.05
CA LEU A 286 36.18 -24.71 22.75
C LEU A 286 37.23 -23.96 21.92
N TYR A 287 37.81 -24.64 20.94
CA TYR A 287 38.95 -24.14 20.15
C TYR A 287 38.75 -22.73 19.59
N ARG A 288 37.56 -22.44 19.05
CA ARG A 288 37.19 -21.10 18.55
C ARG A 288 37.39 -20.02 19.62
N VAL A 289 37.01 -20.29 20.87
CA VAL A 289 37.09 -19.34 21.99
C VAL A 289 38.52 -19.22 22.50
N GLU A 290 39.23 -20.34 22.61
CA GLU A 290 40.64 -20.40 23.05
C GLU A 290 41.59 -19.65 22.11
N THR A 291 41.22 -19.52 20.83
CA THR A 291 42.01 -18.85 19.79
C THR A 291 41.57 -17.40 19.52
N GLY A 292 40.83 -16.77 20.44
CA GLY A 292 40.48 -15.35 20.38
C GLY A 292 39.15 -15.03 19.68
N ASN A 293 38.37 -16.07 19.36
CA ASN A 293 36.96 -15.99 18.96
C ASN A 293 36.66 -15.10 17.73
N TYR A 294 37.54 -15.15 16.73
CA TYR A 294 37.45 -14.28 15.55
C TYR A 294 36.18 -14.51 14.70
N GLU A 295 35.70 -15.75 14.56
CA GLU A 295 34.44 -16.02 13.85
C GLU A 295 33.26 -15.32 14.51
N TYR A 296 33.13 -15.41 15.85
CA TYR A 296 32.07 -14.71 16.56
C TYR A 296 32.19 -13.19 16.40
N ARG A 297 33.41 -12.66 16.49
CA ARG A 297 33.67 -11.22 16.30
C ARG A 297 33.33 -10.74 14.88
N LEU A 298 33.56 -11.56 13.85
CA LEU A 298 33.09 -11.31 12.49
C LEU A 298 31.55 -11.24 12.43
N ILE A 299 30.86 -12.21 13.04
CA ILE A 299 29.39 -12.23 13.09
C ILE A 299 28.83 -11.02 13.86
N LEU A 300 29.48 -10.59 14.94
CA LEU A 300 29.12 -9.37 15.66
C LEU A 300 29.22 -8.12 14.79
N ARG A 301 30.26 -8.01 13.96
CA ARG A 301 30.42 -6.91 12.99
C ARG A 301 29.29 -6.94 11.96
N CYS A 302 29.03 -8.10 11.34
CA CYS A 302 27.94 -8.26 10.37
C CYS A 302 26.57 -7.93 10.99
N ARG A 303 26.34 -8.31 12.26
CA ARG A 303 25.12 -7.97 13.00
C ARG A 303 24.98 -6.46 13.18
N GLN A 304 26.05 -5.76 13.56
CA GLN A 304 26.05 -4.30 13.73
C GLN A 304 25.73 -3.58 12.40
N ASP A 305 26.35 -4.01 11.30
CA ASP A 305 26.09 -3.44 9.97
C ASP A 305 24.65 -3.69 9.51
N ALA A 306 24.14 -4.91 9.74
CA ALA A 306 22.77 -5.27 9.43
C ALA A 306 21.77 -4.48 10.28
N ARG A 307 22.03 -4.27 11.58
CA ARG A 307 21.23 -3.42 12.48
C ARG A 307 21.15 -2.00 11.95
N SER A 308 22.29 -1.42 11.59
CA SER A 308 22.37 -0.03 11.08
C SER A 308 21.58 0.14 9.78
N LYS A 309 21.69 -0.83 8.86
CA LYS A 309 20.93 -0.83 7.61
C LYS A 309 19.43 -1.02 7.85
N PHE A 310 19.04 -1.92 8.75
CA PHE A 310 17.66 -2.16 9.15
C PHE A 310 17.04 -0.91 9.78
N ALA A 311 17.72 -0.27 10.74
CA ALA A 311 17.25 0.94 11.39
C ALA A 311 17.06 2.09 10.40
N LYS A 312 18.03 2.30 9.49
CA LYS A 312 17.90 3.31 8.43
C LYS A 312 16.68 3.06 7.54
N LEU A 313 16.50 1.84 7.05
CA LEU A 313 15.36 1.50 6.19
C LEU A 313 14.02 1.57 6.93
N ARG A 314 14.00 1.36 8.25
CA ARG A 314 12.80 1.57 9.08
C ARG A 314 12.37 3.04 9.04
N THR A 315 13.32 3.96 9.23
CA THR A 315 13.06 5.40 9.11
C THR A 315 12.60 5.77 7.69
N ASP A 316 13.31 5.28 6.66
CA ASP A 316 12.94 5.54 5.25
C ASP A 316 11.50 5.08 4.93
N VAL A 317 11.08 3.92 5.46
CA VAL A 317 9.71 3.43 5.27
C VAL A 317 8.70 4.34 5.97
N LEU A 318 8.94 4.71 7.23
CA LEU A 318 8.01 5.56 7.98
C LEU A 318 7.81 6.91 7.29
N GLU A 319 8.90 7.57 6.90
CA GLU A 319 8.84 8.84 6.16
C GLU A 319 8.11 8.68 4.82
N LYS A 320 8.39 7.61 4.07
CA LYS A 320 7.68 7.37 2.80
C LYS A 320 6.20 7.10 2.96
N MET A 321 5.79 6.39 4.01
CA MET A 321 4.37 6.13 4.27
C MET A 321 3.63 7.42 4.63
N GLU A 322 4.22 8.25 5.50
CA GLU A 322 3.67 9.56 5.84
C GLU A 322 3.56 10.48 4.61
N LEU A 323 4.60 10.55 3.79
CA LEU A 323 4.58 11.32 2.54
C LEU A 323 3.51 10.81 1.56
N LEU A 324 3.31 9.50 1.49
CA LEU A 324 2.28 8.89 0.64
C LEU A 324 0.88 9.28 1.12
N GLU A 325 0.62 9.18 2.42
CA GLU A 325 -0.66 9.54 3.05
C GLU A 325 -0.99 11.04 2.87
N CYS A 326 -0.02 11.93 3.13
CA CYS A 326 -0.22 13.37 2.92
C CYS A 326 -0.52 13.69 1.45
N LYS A 327 0.26 13.13 0.53
CA LYS A 327 0.07 13.34 -0.91
C LYS A 327 -1.28 12.82 -1.37
N HIS A 328 -1.65 11.64 -0.90
CA HIS A 328 -2.93 11.01 -1.19
C HIS A 328 -4.13 11.88 -0.83
N ALA A 329 -4.17 12.38 0.41
CA ALA A 329 -5.29 13.19 0.89
C ALA A 329 -5.47 14.48 0.06
N MET A 330 -4.35 15.13 -0.29
CA MET A 330 -4.37 16.35 -1.09
C MET A 330 -4.79 16.09 -2.55
N ASP A 331 -4.16 15.10 -3.20
CA ASP A 331 -4.37 14.81 -4.62
C ASP A 331 -5.79 14.26 -4.86
N LEU A 332 -6.27 13.37 -3.99
CA LEU A 332 -7.62 12.80 -4.11
C LEU A 332 -8.69 13.88 -3.99
N ASN A 333 -8.58 14.75 -3.00
CA ASN A 333 -9.57 15.81 -2.77
C ASN A 333 -9.68 16.71 -4.02
N LYS A 334 -8.53 17.08 -4.59
CA LYS A 334 -8.47 17.87 -5.82
C LYS A 334 -9.10 17.14 -7.00
N GLN A 335 -8.80 15.86 -7.18
CA GLN A 335 -9.32 15.05 -8.29
C GLN A 335 -10.85 14.86 -8.18
N LEU A 336 -11.36 14.52 -7.00
CA LEU A 336 -12.80 14.35 -6.77
C LEU A 336 -13.56 15.67 -6.95
N ARG A 337 -13.02 16.79 -6.45
CA ARG A 337 -13.60 18.11 -6.70
C ARG A 337 -13.65 18.43 -8.19
N SER A 338 -12.55 18.22 -8.92
CA SER A 338 -12.50 18.47 -10.36
C SER A 338 -13.52 17.61 -11.13
N LEU A 339 -13.72 16.36 -10.72
CA LEU A 339 -14.74 15.48 -11.29
C LEU A 339 -16.16 16.03 -11.04
N LEU A 340 -16.48 16.37 -9.80
CA LEU A 340 -17.79 16.89 -9.41
C LEU A 340 -18.09 18.26 -10.04
N GLU A 341 -17.11 19.16 -10.09
CA GLU A 341 -17.23 20.46 -10.73
C GLU A 341 -17.53 20.34 -12.23
N SER A 342 -16.83 19.43 -12.93
CA SER A 342 -17.07 19.15 -14.35
C SER A 342 -18.51 18.65 -14.60
N LEU A 343 -18.99 17.73 -13.76
CA LEU A 343 -20.37 17.21 -13.87
C LEU A 343 -21.41 18.28 -13.51
N ALA A 344 -21.16 19.09 -12.49
CA ALA A 344 -22.06 20.17 -12.08
C ALA A 344 -22.15 21.29 -13.12
N GLU A 345 -21.03 21.64 -13.77
CA GLU A 345 -21.00 22.60 -14.88
C GLU A 345 -21.80 22.09 -16.07
N LEU A 346 -21.66 20.81 -16.43
CA LEU A 346 -22.49 20.18 -17.47
C LEU A 346 -23.97 20.33 -17.15
N HIS A 347 -24.42 19.85 -15.98
CA HIS A 347 -25.83 19.88 -15.64
C HIS A 347 -26.40 21.31 -15.58
N ARG A 348 -25.64 22.29 -15.07
CA ARG A 348 -26.06 23.70 -15.08
C ARG A 348 -26.23 24.23 -16.50
N SER A 349 -25.25 24.00 -17.37
CA SER A 349 -25.31 24.39 -18.79
C SER A 349 -26.51 23.77 -19.51
N LEU A 350 -26.84 22.51 -19.19
CA LEU A 350 -28.01 21.82 -19.74
C LEU A 350 -29.33 22.44 -19.29
N VAL A 351 -29.46 22.77 -18.00
CA VAL A 351 -30.66 23.43 -17.46
C VAL A 351 -30.84 24.82 -18.09
N ASP A 352 -29.78 25.63 -18.13
CA ASP A 352 -29.82 26.96 -18.74
C ASP A 352 -30.24 26.90 -20.22
N ARG A 353 -29.75 25.89 -20.96
CA ARG A 353 -30.12 25.68 -22.36
C ARG A 353 -31.57 25.22 -22.50
N LEU A 354 -32.05 24.35 -21.61
CA LEU A 354 -33.43 23.88 -21.61
C LEU A 354 -34.42 25.01 -21.33
N ASP A 355 -34.11 25.89 -20.38
CA ASP A 355 -34.92 27.07 -20.03
C ASP A 355 -34.95 28.11 -21.16
N SER A 356 -33.91 28.15 -22.00
CA SER A 356 -33.85 29.03 -23.17
C SER A 356 -34.65 28.52 -24.38
N LEU A 357 -35.18 27.29 -24.33
CA LEU A 357 -35.95 26.73 -25.45
C LEU A 357 -37.30 27.44 -25.61
N PRO A 358 -37.74 27.69 -26.85
CA PRO A 358 -39.08 28.23 -27.09
C PRO A 358 -40.16 27.23 -26.64
N PRO A 359 -41.38 27.69 -26.31
CA PRO A 359 -42.50 26.80 -26.01
C PRO A 359 -42.93 26.04 -27.28
N LEU A 360 -42.46 24.81 -27.42
CA LEU A 360 -42.67 23.96 -28.59
C LEU A 360 -44.02 23.21 -28.58
N PHE A 361 -44.76 23.23 -27.47
CA PHE A 361 -46.01 22.49 -27.30
C PHE A 361 -47.26 23.37 -27.37
N PRO A 362 -48.41 22.82 -27.83
CA PRO A 362 -48.58 21.48 -28.40
C PRO A 362 -48.02 21.35 -29.82
N ILE A 363 -47.50 20.16 -30.14
CA ILE A 363 -47.06 19.78 -31.48
C ILE A 363 -48.26 19.13 -32.17
N GLU A 364 -48.87 19.85 -33.09
CA GLU A 364 -49.89 19.30 -33.98
C GLU A 364 -49.16 18.59 -35.14
N VAL A 365 -49.62 17.39 -35.49
CA VAL A 365 -49.11 16.61 -36.63
C VAL A 365 -50.31 16.25 -37.50
N ASP A 366 -50.31 16.69 -38.75
CA ASP A 366 -51.39 16.42 -39.71
C ASP A 366 -51.28 14.99 -40.25
N PHE A 367 -52.05 14.07 -39.66
CA PHE A 367 -52.23 12.73 -40.21
C PHE A 367 -53.27 12.73 -41.33
N LYS A 368 -52.95 12.10 -42.46
CA LYS A 368 -53.93 11.78 -43.50
C LYS A 368 -54.75 10.56 -43.05
N GLU A 369 -56.00 10.45 -43.50
CA GLU A 369 -56.87 9.28 -43.21
C GLU A 369 -56.24 7.93 -43.62
N THR A 370 -55.26 7.95 -44.53
CA THR A 370 -54.51 6.77 -44.98
C THR A 370 -53.34 6.36 -44.09
N ASP A 371 -52.91 7.20 -43.15
CA ASP A 371 -51.68 6.98 -42.37
C ASP A 371 -51.82 5.82 -41.36
N PHE A 372 -53.05 5.47 -40.98
CA PHE A 372 -53.36 4.33 -40.11
C PHE A 372 -53.84 3.08 -40.87
N GLN A 373 -53.74 3.04 -42.20
CA GLN A 373 -54.03 1.82 -42.95
C GLN A 373 -52.90 0.79 -42.80
N TYR A 374 -52.92 0.08 -41.68
CA TYR A 374 -52.06 -1.08 -41.46
C TYR A 374 -52.30 -2.11 -42.57
N LYS A 375 -51.30 -2.35 -43.43
CA LYS A 375 -51.27 -3.50 -44.36
C LYS A 375 -50.92 -4.79 -43.62
N SER A 376 -51.53 -5.02 -42.46
CA SER A 376 -51.44 -6.28 -41.73
C SER A 376 -52.84 -6.82 -41.54
N SER A 377 -53.13 -7.94 -42.18
CA SER A 377 -54.37 -8.71 -42.00
C SER A 377 -54.46 -9.42 -40.64
N THR A 378 -53.61 -9.08 -39.67
CA THR A 378 -53.47 -9.80 -38.38
C THR A 378 -54.04 -9.03 -37.18
N LEU A 379 -54.33 -7.73 -37.29
CA LEU A 379 -54.92 -6.96 -36.18
C LEU A 379 -56.19 -6.26 -36.67
N LYS A 380 -57.34 -6.89 -36.43
CA LYS A 380 -58.62 -6.18 -36.46
C LYS A 380 -58.71 -5.35 -35.19
N PRO A 381 -59.18 -4.08 -35.25
CA PRO A 381 -59.60 -3.36 -34.05
C PRO A 381 -60.61 -4.22 -33.31
N GLN A 382 -60.41 -4.39 -32.00
CA GLN A 382 -61.40 -5.04 -31.15
C GLN A 382 -62.66 -4.16 -31.17
N GLU A 383 -63.76 -4.67 -31.71
CA GLU A 383 -65.07 -4.04 -31.55
C GLU A 383 -65.36 -4.05 -30.04
N LEU A 384 -65.49 -2.87 -29.46
CA LEU A 384 -65.95 -2.70 -28.10
C LEU A 384 -67.43 -3.11 -28.08
N ASP A 385 -67.76 -4.17 -27.34
CA ASP A 385 -69.15 -4.52 -27.06
C ASP A 385 -69.80 -3.38 -26.25
N ASP A 386 -71.04 -3.03 -26.60
CA ASP A 386 -71.84 -1.93 -26.03
C ASP A 386 -72.15 -2.09 -24.52
N ASP A 387 -71.69 -3.18 -23.87
CA ASP A 387 -71.92 -3.46 -22.45
C ASP A 387 -70.84 -2.88 -21.50
N GLU A 388 -69.75 -2.29 -22.00
CA GLU A 388 -68.74 -1.63 -21.15
C GLU A 388 -68.98 -0.12 -20.90
N ILE A 389 -70.05 0.45 -21.48
CA ILE A 389 -70.35 1.89 -21.36
C ILE A 389 -71.07 2.25 -20.04
N GLU A 390 -71.58 1.28 -19.28
CA GLU A 390 -72.35 1.56 -18.04
C GLU A 390 -71.54 1.60 -16.72
N ALA A 391 -70.20 1.56 -16.74
CA ALA A 391 -69.41 1.63 -15.50
C ALA A 391 -68.96 3.04 -15.07
N ASN A 392 -69.20 4.08 -15.89
CA ASN A 392 -68.59 5.40 -15.69
C ASN A 392 -69.50 6.51 -15.12
N ASN A 393 -70.65 6.15 -14.53
CA ASN A 393 -71.53 7.12 -13.87
C ASN A 393 -71.65 6.86 -12.36
N HIS A 394 -70.68 7.31 -11.59
CA HIS A 394 -70.95 7.78 -10.23
C HIS A 394 -70.12 9.05 -9.90
N PRO A 395 -70.79 10.20 -9.63
CA PRO A 395 -70.13 11.43 -9.24
C PRO A 395 -70.04 11.50 -7.72
N ASN A 396 -68.83 11.46 -7.14
CA ASN A 396 -68.50 12.06 -5.84
C ASN A 396 -67.03 11.79 -5.45
N SER A 397 -66.17 12.80 -5.54
CA SER A 397 -65.42 13.36 -4.40
C SER A 397 -64.34 14.35 -4.87
N THR A 398 -64.20 15.40 -4.06
CA THR A 398 -63.42 16.63 -4.20
C THR A 398 -61.88 16.46 -4.16
N PRO A 399 -61.11 17.48 -4.55
CA PRO A 399 -59.69 17.38 -4.92
C PRO A 399 -58.76 17.40 -3.71
N SER A 400 -57.49 17.08 -3.96
CA SER A 400 -56.30 17.14 -3.08
C SER A 400 -55.91 15.83 -2.37
N GLN A 401 -55.01 15.08 -3.01
CA GLN A 401 -53.84 14.47 -2.36
C GLN A 401 -52.84 14.04 -3.45
N VAL A 402 -51.72 14.75 -3.57
CA VAL A 402 -50.55 14.23 -4.29
C VAL A 402 -49.86 13.33 -3.29
N ASP A 403 -50.00 12.01 -3.46
CA ASP A 403 -49.31 11.04 -2.65
C ASP A 403 -47.91 10.81 -3.23
N CYS A 404 -46.93 11.55 -2.73
CA CYS A 404 -45.52 11.30 -3.00
C CYS A 404 -45.02 10.26 -2.01
N GLY A 405 -44.78 9.02 -2.47
CA GLY A 405 -44.09 8.02 -1.67
C GLY A 405 -44.48 6.58 -1.97
N PHE A 406 -43.94 6.03 -3.06
CA PHE A 406 -43.59 4.61 -3.10
C PHE A 406 -42.19 4.49 -3.71
N GLU A 407 -41.28 3.86 -2.96
CA GLU A 407 -39.96 3.46 -3.45
C GLU A 407 -40.14 2.71 -4.76
N ALA A 408 -39.46 3.20 -5.81
CA ALA A 408 -39.44 2.52 -7.09
C ALA A 408 -38.86 1.12 -6.87
N VAL A 409 -39.68 0.08 -7.07
CA VAL A 409 -39.16 -1.27 -7.23
C VAL A 409 -38.32 -1.26 -8.50
N GLU A 410 -37.00 -1.20 -8.34
CA GLU A 410 -36.01 -1.33 -9.40
C GLU A 410 -36.06 -2.75 -9.98
N GLN A 411 -37.05 -3.03 -10.82
CA GLN A 411 -36.82 -3.97 -11.90
C GLN A 411 -36.47 -3.15 -13.15
N PRO A 412 -35.22 -3.24 -13.65
CA PRO A 412 -34.88 -2.58 -14.90
C PRO A 412 -35.83 -3.09 -15.99
N ALA A 413 -36.44 -2.17 -16.73
CA ALA A 413 -37.24 -2.53 -17.89
C ALA A 413 -36.41 -3.45 -18.79
N ALA A 414 -37.01 -4.54 -19.29
CA ALA A 414 -36.32 -5.47 -20.17
C ALA A 414 -35.70 -4.70 -21.34
N ILE A 415 -34.38 -4.86 -21.53
CA ILE A 415 -33.65 -4.27 -22.65
C ILE A 415 -34.20 -4.93 -23.92
N ILE A 416 -35.10 -4.25 -24.61
CA ILE A 416 -35.50 -4.64 -25.97
C ILE A 416 -34.33 -4.27 -26.87
N ASN A 417 -33.49 -5.26 -27.20
CA ASN A 417 -32.56 -5.13 -28.32
C ASN A 417 -33.40 -4.96 -29.60
N VAL A 418 -33.58 -3.72 -30.03
CA VAL A 418 -34.07 -3.44 -31.38
C VAL A 418 -32.95 -3.87 -32.32
N GLU A 419 -33.06 -5.07 -32.88
CA GLU A 419 -32.23 -5.47 -34.02
C GLU A 419 -32.47 -4.45 -35.14
N VAL A 420 -31.48 -3.59 -35.37
CA VAL A 420 -31.42 -2.76 -36.56
C VAL A 420 -31.30 -3.72 -37.73
N LYS A 421 -32.42 -3.96 -38.44
CA LYS A 421 -32.40 -4.71 -39.69
C LYS A 421 -31.38 -4.04 -40.61
N ALA A 422 -30.28 -4.75 -40.84
CA ALA A 422 -29.23 -4.36 -41.75
C ALA A 422 -29.79 -4.26 -43.17
N SER A 423 -30.08 -3.04 -43.59
CA SER A 423 -30.31 -2.73 -45.00
C SER A 423 -29.90 -1.29 -45.28
N VAL A 424 -28.59 -1.01 -45.26
CA VAL A 424 -27.85 -0.20 -46.25
C VAL A 424 -26.35 -0.43 -46.00
N ASP A 425 -25.70 -1.19 -46.88
CA ASP A 425 -24.26 -1.43 -46.88
C ASP A 425 -23.46 -0.15 -47.21
N SER A 426 -22.29 0.00 -46.57
CA SER A 426 -21.19 0.97 -46.74
C SER A 426 -20.98 2.07 -45.67
N ALA A 427 -22.01 2.55 -44.97
CA ALA A 427 -21.85 3.58 -43.92
C ALA A 427 -21.63 3.02 -42.49
N ALA A 428 -22.17 1.82 -42.22
CA ALA A 428 -22.11 1.20 -40.89
C ALA A 428 -20.71 0.66 -40.50
N SER A 429 -19.86 0.36 -41.48
CA SER A 429 -18.47 -0.09 -41.27
C SER A 429 -17.51 1.07 -40.97
N GLN A 430 -17.80 2.28 -41.47
CA GLN A 430 -17.04 3.49 -41.11
C GLN A 430 -17.40 3.97 -39.70
N SER A 431 -18.69 4.00 -39.34
CA SER A 431 -19.14 4.49 -38.02
C SER A 431 -18.68 3.62 -36.84
N THR A 432 -18.55 2.30 -37.03
CA THR A 432 -17.95 1.40 -36.04
C THR A 432 -16.44 1.64 -35.89
N SER A 433 -15.72 1.89 -36.99
CA SER A 433 -14.28 2.21 -36.95
C SER A 433 -13.97 3.57 -36.31
N ASP A 434 -14.86 4.56 -36.51
CA ASP A 434 -14.76 5.90 -35.96
C ASP A 434 -15.08 5.91 -34.45
N ASN A 435 -16.05 5.10 -34.02
CA ASN A 435 -16.35 4.90 -32.60
C ASN A 435 -15.22 4.18 -31.86
N ASP A 436 -14.63 3.16 -32.48
CA ASP A 436 -13.49 2.43 -31.91
C ASP A 436 -12.26 3.33 -31.75
N THR A 437 -12.00 4.19 -32.72
CA THR A 437 -10.91 5.18 -32.63
C THR A 437 -11.17 6.24 -31.57
N LEU A 438 -12.40 6.74 -31.46
CA LEU A 438 -12.78 7.69 -30.41
C LEU A 438 -12.72 7.07 -29.01
N LEU A 439 -13.16 5.82 -28.84
CA LEU A 439 -13.03 5.09 -27.58
C LEU A 439 -11.56 4.88 -27.17
N LYS A 440 -10.67 4.62 -28.14
CA LYS A 440 -9.22 4.55 -27.89
C LYS A 440 -8.65 5.92 -27.51
N GLU A 441 -9.06 6.99 -28.20
CA GLU A 441 -8.68 8.36 -27.86
C GLU A 441 -9.14 8.72 -26.44
N LEU A 442 -10.32 8.28 -26.01
CA LEU A 442 -10.87 8.56 -24.68
C LEU A 442 -10.34 7.60 -23.58
N GLY A 443 -9.60 6.55 -23.94
CA GLY A 443 -9.09 5.55 -23.01
C GLY A 443 -10.17 4.61 -22.43
N LEU A 444 -11.29 4.47 -23.14
CA LEU A 444 -12.47 3.70 -22.75
C LEU A 444 -12.67 2.42 -23.58
N TYR A 445 -11.80 2.18 -24.57
CA TYR A 445 -11.92 1.04 -25.49
C TYR A 445 -11.98 -0.33 -24.80
N ASP A 446 -11.16 -0.54 -23.77
CA ASP A 446 -11.04 -1.83 -23.07
C ASP A 446 -12.05 -1.99 -21.91
N VAL A 447 -13.02 -1.08 -21.78
CA VAL A 447 -13.98 -1.09 -20.66
C VAL A 447 -15.20 -1.93 -21.03
N ASP A 448 -15.28 -3.13 -20.47
CA ASP A 448 -16.43 -4.03 -20.64
C ASP A 448 -17.51 -3.75 -19.59
N LEU A 449 -18.67 -3.25 -20.04
CA LEU A 449 -19.84 -2.98 -19.20
C LEU A 449 -20.61 -4.25 -18.81
N LEU A 450 -20.47 -5.34 -19.57
CA LEU A 450 -21.17 -6.61 -19.34
C LEU A 450 -20.40 -7.53 -18.39
N SER A 451 -19.10 -7.28 -18.19
CA SER A 451 -18.33 -7.94 -17.15
C SER A 451 -18.94 -7.58 -15.78
N ASN A 452 -19.61 -8.54 -15.15
CA ASN A 452 -20.17 -8.35 -13.82
C ASN A 452 -19.03 -7.90 -12.89
N PRO A 453 -19.12 -6.76 -12.18
CA PRO A 453 -18.17 -6.49 -11.13
C PRO A 453 -18.34 -7.64 -10.15
N GLN A 454 -17.30 -8.46 -9.97
CA GLN A 454 -17.21 -9.16 -8.69
C GLN A 454 -17.19 -8.03 -7.66
N THR A 455 -18.34 -7.79 -7.03
CA THR A 455 -18.39 -7.07 -5.79
C THR A 455 -17.28 -7.67 -4.94
N ILE A 456 -16.41 -6.79 -4.45
CA ILE A 456 -15.35 -7.06 -3.49
C ILE A 456 -16.05 -7.37 -2.15
N SER A 457 -16.91 -8.39 -2.15
CA SER A 457 -17.64 -8.96 -1.01
C SER A 457 -17.52 -10.48 -0.99
N ASN A 458 -17.21 -11.14 -2.12
CA ASN A 458 -17.24 -12.60 -2.22
C ASN A 458 -15.85 -13.26 -2.34
N GLN A 459 -14.77 -12.56 -1.99
CA GLN A 459 -13.48 -13.19 -1.67
C GLN A 459 -13.08 -12.89 -0.22
N LYS A 460 -13.96 -13.21 0.73
CA LYS A 460 -13.58 -13.43 2.14
C LYS A 460 -14.59 -14.31 2.88
N ASP A 461 -15.14 -15.33 2.23
CA ASP A 461 -15.71 -16.47 2.96
C ASP A 461 -14.57 -17.38 3.42
N SER A 462 -13.85 -16.90 4.42
CA SER A 462 -13.19 -17.63 5.52
C SER A 462 -12.14 -16.70 6.14
N ILE A 463 -12.36 -16.35 7.41
CA ILE A 463 -11.46 -15.56 8.29
C ILE A 463 -11.59 -14.03 8.14
N ALA A 464 -12.74 -13.47 8.55
CA ALA A 464 -12.84 -12.16 9.25
C ALA A 464 -14.32 -11.80 9.51
N ALA A 465 -15.10 -12.72 10.08
CA ALA A 465 -16.39 -12.35 10.67
C ALA A 465 -16.19 -12.21 12.18
N GLN A 466 -15.50 -11.15 12.59
CA GLN A 466 -15.57 -10.57 13.94
C GLN A 466 -14.81 -9.24 13.96
N ASN A 467 -15.60 -8.17 13.99
CA ASN A 467 -15.32 -6.77 14.34
C ASN A 467 -15.45 -5.77 13.19
N ASP A 468 -16.58 -5.06 13.29
CA ASP A 468 -16.92 -3.71 12.87
C ASP A 468 -16.76 -3.32 11.41
N GLY A 469 -17.92 -3.05 10.80
CA GLY A 469 -18.04 -2.46 9.48
C GLY A 469 -17.28 -1.14 9.42
N TYR A 470 -16.58 -0.94 8.31
CA TYR A 470 -15.85 0.28 8.01
C TYR A 470 -16.81 1.48 8.02
N ASP A 471 -16.78 2.24 9.11
CA ASP A 471 -17.49 3.49 9.26
C ASP A 471 -16.69 4.60 8.57
N PHE A 472 -17.18 5.05 7.42
CA PHE A 472 -16.56 6.10 6.59
C PHE A 472 -16.45 7.44 7.34
N ASP A 473 -17.29 7.66 8.36
CA ASP A 473 -17.29 8.90 9.16
C ASP A 473 -16.18 8.94 10.23
N LEU A 474 -15.60 7.80 10.61
CA LEU A 474 -14.48 7.75 11.56
C LEU A 474 -13.17 8.27 10.94
N PHE A 475 -12.99 8.06 9.63
CA PHE A 475 -11.79 8.44 8.88
C PHE A 475 -11.69 9.96 8.67
N LEU A 476 -12.80 10.64 8.43
CA LEU A 476 -12.83 12.10 8.25
C LEU A 476 -12.50 12.86 9.54
N ASN A 477 -12.75 12.27 10.72
CA ASN A 477 -12.52 12.90 12.01
C ASN A 477 -11.08 12.73 12.57
N GLN A 478 -10.29 11.78 12.04
CA GLN A 478 -8.90 11.58 12.47
C GLN A 478 -7.93 12.68 12.02
N ALA A 479 -8.31 13.53 11.05
CA ALA A 479 -7.50 14.66 10.60
C ALA A 479 -7.31 15.77 11.67
N THR A 480 -7.89 15.64 12.87
CA THR A 480 -7.86 16.67 13.91
C THR A 480 -7.11 16.30 15.20
N ALA A 481 -6.54 15.10 15.32
CA ALA A 481 -5.77 14.72 16.50
C ALA A 481 -4.26 14.99 16.29
N ALA A 482 -3.76 15.99 17.01
CA ALA A 482 -2.36 16.41 16.99
C ALA A 482 -1.39 15.26 17.31
N THR A 483 -0.52 14.95 16.34
CA THR A 483 0.64 14.08 16.45
C THR A 483 1.75 14.79 17.23
N THR A 484 1.82 14.57 18.55
CA THR A 484 2.97 15.08 19.33
C THR A 484 3.42 14.12 20.43
N SER A 485 4.75 13.89 20.46
CA SER A 485 5.55 13.30 21.55
C SER A 485 5.37 11.81 21.83
N LEU A 486 4.14 11.34 22.07
CA LEU A 486 3.91 10.00 22.62
C LEU A 486 4.27 8.85 21.66
N GLU A 487 4.08 9.06 20.35
CA GLU A 487 4.47 8.07 19.33
C GLU A 487 5.98 7.94 19.19
N ARG A 488 6.80 9.00 19.42
CA ARG A 488 8.26 8.86 19.41
C ARG A 488 8.78 8.03 20.57
N ASP A 489 8.17 8.15 21.75
CA ASP A 489 8.57 7.44 22.97
C ASP A 489 8.18 5.94 22.93
N LEU A 490 7.07 5.60 22.27
CA LEU A 490 6.69 4.20 21.96
C LEU A 490 7.55 3.60 20.82
N MET A 491 8.17 4.43 19.98
CA MET A 491 8.99 3.97 18.84
C MET A 491 10.43 3.64 19.24
N SER A 492 10.99 4.29 20.27
CA SER A 492 12.27 3.92 20.87
C SER A 492 12.16 2.66 21.72
N SER A 493 11.02 2.47 22.41
CA SER A 493 10.80 1.31 23.27
C SER A 493 10.83 0.00 22.49
N ASN A 494 10.30 -0.06 21.26
CA ASN A 494 10.28 -1.32 20.48
C ASN A 494 11.67 -1.80 19.99
N ALA A 495 12.64 -0.90 19.84
CA ALA A 495 14.02 -1.31 19.51
C ALA A 495 14.75 -1.86 20.75
N GLU A 496 14.49 -1.26 21.91
CA GLU A 496 14.98 -1.75 23.21
C GLU A 496 14.24 -3.03 23.65
N GLU A 497 12.94 -3.17 23.37
CA GLU A 497 12.14 -4.38 23.61
C GLU A 497 12.62 -5.56 22.75
N MET A 498 13.08 -5.29 21.52
CA MET A 498 13.67 -6.33 20.67
C MET A 498 15.00 -6.85 21.23
N ASP A 499 15.80 -5.98 21.87
CA ASP A 499 17.03 -6.35 22.57
C ASP A 499 16.74 -7.02 23.94
N LEU A 500 15.66 -6.62 24.64
CA LEU A 500 15.17 -7.22 25.89
C LEU A 500 14.54 -8.61 25.70
N LEU A 501 13.89 -8.88 24.56
CA LEU A 501 13.35 -10.21 24.21
C LEU A 501 14.44 -11.19 23.72
N LEU A 502 15.65 -10.68 23.44
CA LEU A 502 16.81 -11.48 23.03
C LEU A 502 17.81 -11.77 24.17
N GLN A 503 17.72 -11.04 25.28
CA GLN A 503 18.30 -11.42 26.59
C GLN A 503 17.44 -12.50 27.26
#